data_AF-A0A7C4C0U3-F1
#
_entry.id   AF-A0A7C4C0U3-F1
#
_cell.length_a   1.000
_cell.length_b   1.000
_cell.length_c   1.000
_cell.angle_alpha   90.00
_cell.angle_beta   90.00
_cell.angle_gamma   90.00
#
_symmetry.space_group_name_H-M   'P 1'
#
loop_
_entity.id
_entity.type
_entity.pdbx_description
1 polymer ?
#
loop_
_entity_poly.entity_id
_entity_poly.type
_entity_poly.pdbx_seq_one_letter_code
_entity_poly.pdbx_strand_id
1 'polypeptide(L)'
;MATLATIFSRIFSPAAAGEVPAAHSLEAPEDLFLVRAFPNEDVYFLVKEIDNSRVVREADPVAPKRCWKMIAAGGAAVALLVLLLVPSAYSRLTGYQIQALMAQRQQLLNERAALDLEEARLLSPERLEELAKMQEFIDPAPGSVIYLPPALGSLALNLPQK
;
A
#
# COMPACT_ATOMS: atom_id res chain seq x y z
N MET A 1 8.72 -5.37 -42.97
CA MET A 1 7.39 -5.68 -42.42
C MET A 1 7.12 -7.15 -42.66
N ALA A 2 7.45 -8.04 -41.71
CA ALA A 2 7.16 -9.46 -41.86
C ALA A 2 5.72 -9.70 -41.39
N THR A 3 4.85 -10.16 -42.30
CA THR A 3 3.44 -10.39 -42.03
C THR A 3 3.22 -11.72 -41.29
N LEU A 4 2.18 -11.74 -40.44
CA LEU A 4 1.81 -12.84 -39.53
C LEU A 4 1.66 -14.20 -40.24
N ALA A 5 1.33 -14.22 -41.54
CA ALA A 5 1.22 -15.43 -42.36
C ALA A 5 2.53 -16.21 -42.52
N THR A 6 3.69 -15.55 -42.50
CA THR A 6 5.00 -16.19 -42.70
C THR A 6 5.52 -16.89 -41.44
N ILE A 7 5.00 -16.52 -40.27
CA ILE A 7 5.38 -17.13 -38.99
C ILE A 7 4.53 -18.38 -38.74
N PHE A 8 3.27 -18.38 -39.17
CA PHE A 8 2.36 -19.51 -38.92
C PHE A 8 2.65 -20.72 -39.83
N SER A 9 3.04 -20.49 -41.10
CA SER A 9 3.42 -21.57 -42.02
C SER A 9 4.70 -22.32 -41.62
N ARG A 10 5.56 -21.69 -40.80
CA ARG A 10 6.79 -22.31 -40.28
C ARG A 10 6.55 -23.19 -39.06
N ILE A 11 5.47 -22.97 -38.33
CA ILE A 11 5.17 -23.68 -37.07
C ILE A 11 4.30 -24.92 -37.32
N PHE A 12 3.46 -24.91 -38.36
CA PHE A 12 2.40 -25.91 -38.55
C PHE A 12 2.41 -26.67 -39.88
N SER A 13 3.53 -26.75 -40.60
CA SER A 13 3.60 -27.52 -41.85
C SER A 13 4.31 -28.86 -41.67
N PRO A 14 3.59 -29.96 -41.37
CA PRO A 14 4.05 -31.32 -41.62
C PRO A 14 3.56 -31.75 -43.00
N ALA A 15 4.33 -31.48 -44.05
CA ALA A 15 4.08 -32.05 -45.37
C ALA A 15 5.41 -32.10 -46.12
N ALA A 16 6.01 -33.27 -46.22
CA ALA A 16 5.70 -34.27 -47.25
C ALA A 16 6.39 -33.89 -48.57
N ALA A 17 7.50 -34.56 -48.82
CA ALA A 17 8.05 -34.90 -50.14
C ALA A 17 9.42 -35.56 -49.88
N GLY A 18 9.74 -36.76 -50.33
CA GLY A 18 9.01 -37.57 -51.29
C GLY A 18 9.39 -39.03 -51.14
N GLU A 19 8.47 -39.84 -51.63
CA GLU A 19 8.69 -41.21 -52.05
C GLU A 19 9.99 -41.31 -52.87
N VAL A 20 10.82 -42.29 -52.52
CA VAL A 20 11.88 -42.79 -53.39
C VAL A 20 11.45 -44.19 -53.80
N PRO A 21 11.41 -44.52 -55.09
CA PRO A 21 10.92 -45.81 -55.56
C PRO A 21 11.84 -46.93 -55.08
N ALA A 22 11.22 -48.09 -54.86
CA ALA A 22 11.87 -49.33 -54.50
C ALA A 22 13.12 -49.59 -55.36
N ALA A 23 14.30 -49.60 -54.72
CA ALA A 23 15.51 -50.07 -55.36
C ALA A 23 15.41 -51.60 -55.53
N HIS A 24 15.44 -52.01 -56.79
CA HIS A 24 15.33 -53.38 -57.25
C HIS A 24 16.37 -54.30 -56.60
N SER A 25 15.91 -55.46 -56.15
CA SER A 25 16.75 -56.63 -55.93
C SER A 25 17.47 -56.97 -57.24
N LEU A 26 18.79 -56.86 -57.24
CA LEU A 26 19.64 -57.42 -58.28
C LEU A 26 20.59 -58.41 -57.59
N GLU A 27 20.23 -59.69 -57.63
CA GLU A 27 21.24 -60.74 -57.66
C GLU A 27 22.06 -60.50 -58.94
N ALA A 28 23.33 -60.13 -58.79
CA ALA A 28 24.28 -59.99 -59.90
C ALA A 28 25.21 -61.21 -59.95
N PRO A 29 25.54 -61.71 -61.16
CA PRO A 29 26.34 -62.91 -61.36
C PRO A 29 27.81 -62.66 -61.00
N GLU A 30 28.54 -63.73 -60.69
CA GLU A 30 29.96 -63.68 -60.32
C GLU A 30 30.80 -62.95 -61.41
N ASP A 31 31.33 -61.77 -61.05
CA ASP A 31 32.04 -60.87 -61.95
C ASP A 31 33.55 -61.21 -62.04
N LEU A 32 33.96 -61.71 -63.21
CA LEU A 32 35.34 -62.07 -63.57
C LEU A 32 36.21 -60.89 -64.03
N PHE A 33 35.80 -59.63 -63.82
CA PHE A 33 36.52 -58.43 -64.24
C PHE A 33 36.52 -57.34 -63.16
N LEU A 34 37.16 -57.62 -62.03
CA LEU A 34 37.34 -56.66 -60.94
C LEU A 34 38.40 -55.60 -61.31
N VAL A 35 38.00 -54.33 -61.34
CA VAL A 35 38.89 -53.17 -61.41
C VAL A 35 39.59 -52.98 -60.06
N ARG A 36 40.82 -52.44 -60.05
CA ARG A 36 41.54 -52.11 -58.81
C ARG A 36 40.70 -51.15 -57.96
N ALA A 37 40.44 -51.51 -56.71
CA ALA A 37 39.69 -50.68 -55.77
C ALA A 37 40.25 -49.25 -55.70
N PHE A 38 39.37 -48.27 -55.87
CA PHE A 38 39.71 -46.87 -55.70
C PHE A 38 39.79 -46.53 -54.20
N PRO A 39 40.66 -45.59 -53.79
CA PRO A 39 40.73 -45.19 -52.39
C PRO A 39 39.37 -44.65 -51.91
N ASN A 40 38.91 -45.16 -50.75
CA ASN A 40 37.63 -44.87 -50.09
C ASN A 40 36.38 -45.57 -50.65
N GLU A 41 36.54 -46.58 -51.52
CA GLU A 41 35.40 -47.36 -52.05
C GLU A 41 34.71 -48.23 -50.98
N ASP A 42 35.38 -48.46 -49.84
CA ASP A 42 34.86 -49.21 -48.68
C ASP A 42 34.18 -48.31 -47.62
N VAL A 43 34.11 -47.00 -47.87
CA VAL A 43 33.59 -46.03 -46.88
C VAL A 43 32.11 -45.79 -47.12
N TYR A 44 31.29 -46.60 -46.47
CA TYR A 44 29.85 -46.41 -46.45
C TYR A 44 29.46 -45.32 -45.44
N PHE A 45 28.93 -44.19 -45.93
CA PHE A 45 28.30 -43.20 -45.06
C PHE A 45 26.92 -43.68 -44.62
N LEU A 46 26.88 -44.37 -43.48
CA LEU A 46 25.61 -44.68 -42.84
C LEU A 46 25.05 -43.39 -42.23
N VAL A 47 23.98 -42.85 -42.82
CA VAL A 47 23.23 -41.75 -42.22
C VAL A 47 22.49 -42.32 -41.02
N LYS A 48 23.09 -42.18 -39.84
CA LYS A 48 22.43 -42.55 -38.58
C LYS A 48 21.26 -41.59 -38.35
N GLU A 49 20.04 -42.10 -38.42
CA GLU A 49 18.84 -41.35 -38.03
C GLU A 49 18.87 -41.13 -36.51
N ILE A 50 19.19 -39.91 -36.09
CA ILE A 50 19.14 -39.52 -34.69
C ILE A 50 17.71 -39.07 -34.39
N ASP A 51 16.90 -39.97 -33.81
CA ASP A 51 15.58 -39.61 -33.30
C ASP A 51 15.69 -38.88 -31.96
N ASN A 52 15.49 -37.56 -32.00
CA ASN A 52 15.47 -36.69 -30.83
C ASN A 52 14.04 -36.46 -30.27
N SER A 53 13.05 -37.23 -30.70
CA SER A 53 11.63 -37.07 -30.28
C SER A 53 11.43 -37.17 -28.77
N ARG A 54 12.34 -37.83 -28.05
CA ARG A 54 12.27 -38.05 -26.58
C ARG A 54 13.14 -37.09 -25.77
N VAL A 55 13.79 -36.11 -26.39
CA VAL A 55 14.64 -35.15 -25.69
C VAL A 55 13.76 -34.13 -24.97
N VAL A 56 13.60 -34.30 -23.67
CA VAL A 56 12.93 -33.33 -22.79
C VAL A 56 13.99 -32.36 -22.26
N ARG A 57 13.70 -31.06 -22.32
CA ARG A 57 14.59 -30.05 -21.74
C ARG A 57 14.62 -30.21 -20.23
N GLU A 58 15.82 -30.42 -19.68
CA GLU A 58 16.03 -30.43 -18.25
C GLU A 58 15.76 -29.03 -17.68
N ALA A 59 14.85 -28.95 -16.71
CA ALA A 59 14.48 -27.70 -16.09
C ALA A 59 15.65 -27.21 -15.21
N ASP A 60 16.19 -26.03 -15.53
CA ASP A 60 17.25 -25.42 -14.72
C ASP A 60 16.71 -25.11 -13.30
N PRO A 61 17.24 -25.75 -12.25
CA PRO A 61 16.77 -25.56 -10.87
C PRO A 61 17.08 -24.16 -10.31
N VAL A 62 17.92 -23.37 -10.99
CA VAL A 62 18.36 -22.04 -10.53
C VAL A 62 17.47 -20.91 -11.09
N ALA A 63 16.87 -21.11 -12.27
CA ALA A 63 15.99 -20.14 -12.92
C ALA A 63 14.84 -19.63 -12.03
N PRO A 64 14.04 -20.48 -11.34
CA PRO A 64 12.95 -19.99 -10.51
C PRO A 64 13.46 -19.19 -9.30
N LYS A 65 14.57 -19.62 -8.69
CA LYS A 65 15.17 -18.93 -7.53
C LYS A 65 15.62 -17.51 -7.88
N ARG A 66 16.14 -17.29 -9.08
CA ARG A 66 16.56 -15.96 -9.54
C ARG A 66 15.37 -15.02 -9.76
N CYS A 67 14.27 -15.52 -10.32
CA CYS A 67 13.05 -14.74 -10.50
C CYS A 67 12.46 -14.29 -9.16
N TRP A 68 12.36 -15.20 -8.19
CA TRP A 68 11.88 -14.88 -6.84
C TRP A 68 12.75 -13.85 -6.12
N LYS A 69 14.08 -13.92 -6.26
CA LYS A 69 14.99 -12.91 -5.70
C LYS A 69 14.75 -11.51 -6.28
N MET A 70 14.52 -11.42 -7.59
CA MET A 70 14.24 -10.13 -8.24
C MET A 70 12.90 -9.55 -7.78
N ILE A 71 11.86 -10.39 -7.68
CA ILE A 71 10.55 -9.98 -7.18
C ILE A 71 10.64 -9.54 -5.72
N ALA A 72 11.34 -10.30 -4.87
CA ALA A 72 11.54 -9.95 -3.48
C ALA A 72 12.33 -8.64 -3.31
N ALA A 73 13.37 -8.43 -4.10
CA ALA A 73 14.14 -7.18 -4.07
C ALA A 73 13.28 -5.97 -4.49
N GLY A 74 12.49 -6.10 -5.56
CA GLY A 74 11.56 -5.06 -5.99
C GLY A 74 10.49 -4.77 -4.93
N GLY A 75 9.89 -5.83 -4.37
CA GLY A 75 8.90 -5.70 -3.29
C GLY A 75 9.46 -5.05 -2.04
N ALA A 76 10.68 -5.42 -1.64
CA ALA A 76 11.37 -4.81 -0.50
C ALA A 76 11.66 -3.32 -0.72
N ALA A 77 12.07 -2.93 -1.94
CA ALA A 77 12.30 -1.53 -2.27
C ALA A 77 11.02 -0.69 -2.18
N VAL A 78 9.89 -1.22 -2.70
CA VAL A 78 8.58 -0.56 -2.59
C VAL A 78 8.14 -0.47 -1.13
N ALA A 79 8.26 -1.55 -0.36
CA ALA A 79 7.89 -1.57 1.05
C ALA A 79 8.70 -0.54 1.86
N LEU A 80 10.00 -0.43 1.59
CA LEU A 80 10.88 0.57 2.23
C LEU A 80 10.43 1.99 1.90
N LEU A 81 10.11 2.27 0.63
CA LEU A 81 9.60 3.59 0.22
C LEU A 81 8.30 3.94 0.94
N VAL A 82 7.36 3.00 1.02
CA VAL A 82 6.08 3.19 1.73
C VAL A 82 6.34 3.46 3.22
N LEU A 83 7.21 2.67 3.85
CA LEU A 83 7.54 2.81 5.27
C LEU A 83 8.15 4.19 5.58
N LEU A 84 8.91 4.76 4.64
CA LEU A 84 9.52 6.08 4.80
C LEU A 84 8.53 7.22 4.53
N LEU A 85 7.66 7.08 3.52
CA LEU A 85 6.74 8.13 3.11
C LEU A 85 5.53 8.28 4.04
N VAL A 86 4.94 7.16 4.47
CA VAL A 86 3.67 7.18 5.24
C VAL A 86 3.79 8.00 6.53
N PRO A 87 4.82 7.84 7.39
CA PRO A 87 4.98 8.66 8.58
C PRO A 87 5.09 10.16 8.28
N SER A 88 5.74 10.52 7.17
CA SER A 88 5.91 11.91 6.76
C SER A 88 4.60 12.54 6.26
N ALA A 89 3.76 11.76 5.58
CA ALA A 89 2.43 12.20 5.15
C ALA A 89 1.50 12.34 6.36
N TYR A 90 1.54 11.37 7.28
CA TYR A 90 0.77 11.40 8.52
C TYR A 90 1.14 12.58 9.40
N SER A 91 2.44 12.84 9.61
CA SER A 91 2.91 13.95 10.44
C SER A 91 2.45 15.31 9.91
N ARG A 92 2.42 15.50 8.59
CA ARG A 92 1.88 16.73 7.96
C ARG A 92 0.39 16.90 8.24
N LEU A 93 -0.41 15.84 8.14
CA LEU A 93 -1.85 15.90 8.42
C LEU A 93 -2.13 16.22 9.91
N THR A 94 -1.39 15.59 10.82
CA THR A 94 -1.50 15.90 12.26
C THR A 94 -1.07 17.33 12.57
N GLY A 95 -0.07 17.86 11.86
CA GLY A 95 0.36 19.25 11.99
C GLY A 95 -0.78 20.26 11.79
N TYR A 96 -1.64 20.05 10.79
CA TYR A 96 -2.79 20.93 10.56
C TYR A 96 -3.82 20.87 11.69
N GLN A 97 -4.06 19.68 12.26
CA GLN A 97 -4.97 19.55 13.41
C GLN A 97 -4.43 20.30 14.63
N ILE A 98 -3.13 20.20 14.88
CA ILE A 98 -2.46 20.93 15.96
C ILE A 98 -2.59 22.44 15.74
N GLN A 99 -2.38 22.92 14.52
CA GLN A 99 -2.54 24.34 14.20
C GLN A 99 -3.98 24.82 14.41
N ALA A 100 -4.97 24.04 13.96
CA ALA A 100 -6.38 24.36 14.18
C ALA A 100 -6.73 24.40 15.67
N LEU A 101 -6.25 23.42 16.45
CA LEU A 101 -6.43 23.37 17.90
C LEU A 101 -5.76 24.55 18.61
N MET A 102 -4.57 24.96 18.18
CA MET A 102 -3.90 26.14 18.72
C MET A 102 -4.68 27.43 18.43
N ALA A 103 -5.22 27.58 17.22
CA ALA A 103 -6.05 28.72 16.85
C ALA A 103 -7.34 28.77 17.70
N GLN A 104 -8.02 27.64 17.85
CA GLN A 104 -9.21 27.52 18.71
C GLN A 104 -8.91 27.84 20.17
N ARG A 105 -7.80 27.32 20.70
CA ARG A 105 -7.34 27.63 22.06
C ARG A 105 -7.14 29.13 22.25
N GLN A 106 -6.47 29.79 21.30
CA GLN A 106 -6.23 31.23 21.39
C GLN A 106 -7.54 32.03 21.33
N GLN A 107 -8.48 31.62 20.48
CA GLN A 107 -9.80 32.24 20.41
C GLN A 107 -10.55 32.11 21.75
N LEU A 108 -10.60 30.91 22.34
CA LEU A 108 -11.26 30.68 23.63
C LEU A 108 -10.62 31.47 24.77
N LEU A 109 -9.30 31.64 24.77
CA LEU A 109 -8.61 32.48 25.76
C LEU A 109 -8.98 33.95 25.62
N ASN A 110 -9.11 34.45 24.39
CA ASN A 110 -9.53 35.82 24.13
C ASN A 110 -10.99 36.04 24.55
N GLU A 111 -11.88 35.09 24.24
CA GLU A 111 -13.28 35.12 24.67
C GLU A 111 -13.40 35.11 26.19
N ARG A 112 -12.65 34.24 26.86
CA ARG A 112 -12.59 34.21 28.33
C ARG A 112 -12.12 35.55 28.89
N ALA A 113 -11.03 36.10 28.37
CA ALA A 113 -10.53 37.39 28.84
C ALA A 113 -11.54 38.52 28.61
N ALA A 114 -12.30 38.49 27.52
CA ALA A 114 -13.38 39.44 27.27
C ALA A 114 -14.52 39.30 28.30
N LEU A 115 -14.95 38.06 28.59
CA LEU A 115 -15.97 37.78 29.59
C LEU A 115 -15.52 38.20 31.01
N ASP A 116 -14.27 37.92 31.37
CA ASP A 116 -13.71 38.31 32.66
C ASP A 116 -13.72 39.85 32.82
N LEU A 117 -13.48 40.60 31.74
CA LEU A 117 -13.58 42.07 31.73
C LEU A 117 -15.03 42.56 31.84
N GLU A 118 -15.97 41.91 31.16
CA GLU A 118 -17.39 42.23 31.26
C GLU A 118 -17.94 41.95 32.66
N GLU A 119 -17.57 40.83 33.26
CA GLU A 119 -17.92 40.47 34.63
C GLU A 119 -17.36 41.50 35.61
N ALA A 120 -16.08 41.85 35.51
CA ALA A 120 -15.48 42.89 36.35
C ALA A 120 -16.17 44.25 36.19
N ARG A 121 -16.64 44.59 34.99
CA ARG A 121 -17.41 45.81 34.72
C ARG A 121 -18.83 45.75 35.28
N LEU A 122 -19.45 44.57 35.34
CA LEU A 122 -20.77 44.38 35.92
C LEU A 122 -20.73 44.37 37.45
N LEU A 123 -19.69 43.78 38.02
CA LEU A 123 -19.43 43.71 39.46
C LEU A 123 -18.71 44.95 40.02
N SER A 124 -18.49 45.99 39.21
CA SER A 124 -17.84 47.19 39.71
C SER A 124 -18.70 47.83 40.81
N PRO A 125 -18.09 48.27 41.92
CA PRO A 125 -18.83 48.81 43.06
C PRO A 125 -19.69 50.02 42.66
N GLU A 126 -19.18 50.88 41.78
CA GLU A 126 -19.90 52.03 41.23
C GLU A 126 -21.21 51.61 40.54
N ARG A 127 -21.18 50.53 39.74
CA ARG A 127 -22.36 50.04 39.03
C ARG A 127 -23.34 49.31 39.95
N LEU A 128 -22.82 48.59 40.94
CA LEU A 128 -23.66 47.97 41.98
C LEU A 128 -24.37 49.03 42.82
N GLU A 129 -23.72 50.15 43.15
CA GLU A 129 -24.34 51.28 43.84
C GLU A 129 -25.41 51.97 42.99
N GLU A 130 -25.17 52.16 41.68
CA GLU A 130 -26.19 52.66 40.77
C GLU A 130 -27.42 51.74 40.73
N LEU A 131 -27.20 50.43 40.62
CA LEU A 131 -28.27 49.43 40.64
C LEU A 131 -28.99 49.41 42.00
N ALA A 132 -28.27 49.56 43.11
CA ALA A 132 -28.84 49.65 44.45
C ALA A 132 -29.75 50.87 44.61
N LYS A 133 -29.34 52.02 44.07
CA LYS A 133 -30.16 53.24 44.04
C LYS A 133 -31.41 53.07 43.16
N MET A 134 -31.29 52.41 42.00
CA MET A 134 -32.41 52.18 41.09
C MET A 134 -33.45 51.19 41.65
N GLN A 135 -33.00 50.17 42.38
CA GLN A 135 -33.87 49.12 42.94
C GLN A 135 -34.29 49.40 44.39
N GLU A 136 -33.99 50.59 44.91
CA GLU A 136 -34.30 51.00 46.29
C GLU A 136 -33.75 50.02 47.34
N PHE A 137 -32.58 49.43 47.10
CA PHE A 137 -31.88 48.65 48.11
C PHE A 137 -31.29 49.60 49.15
N ILE A 138 -32.05 49.80 50.23
CA ILE A 138 -31.65 50.62 51.38
C ILE A 138 -30.72 49.79 52.25
N ASP A 139 -29.52 50.31 52.54
CA ASP A 139 -28.63 49.68 53.50
C ASP A 139 -29.31 49.61 54.88
N PRO A 140 -29.48 48.42 55.47
CA PRO A 140 -30.12 48.27 56.76
C PRO A 140 -29.32 49.00 57.84
N ALA A 141 -30.02 49.70 58.74
CA ALA A 141 -29.40 50.33 59.90
C ALA A 141 -28.64 49.27 60.73
N PRO A 142 -27.47 49.62 61.31
CA PRO A 142 -26.64 48.66 62.04
C PRO A 142 -27.44 47.97 63.15
N GLY A 143 -27.66 46.67 63.00
CA GLY A 143 -28.41 45.82 63.94
C GLY A 143 -29.81 45.36 63.49
N SER A 144 -30.32 45.78 62.33
CA SER A 144 -31.65 45.36 61.86
C SER A 144 -31.68 44.02 61.08
N VAL A 145 -30.53 43.38 60.89
CA VAL A 145 -30.44 42.06 60.26
C VAL A 145 -30.69 40.98 61.32
N ILE A 146 -31.89 40.41 61.32
CA ILE A 146 -32.30 39.33 62.23
C ILE A 146 -32.02 38.00 61.54
N TYR A 147 -30.99 37.28 61.98
CA TYR A 147 -30.77 35.90 61.58
C TYR A 147 -31.78 35.00 62.29
N LEU A 148 -32.70 34.39 61.55
CA LEU A 148 -33.61 33.41 62.15
C LEU A 148 -32.78 32.16 62.56
N PRO A 149 -32.97 31.63 63.78
CA PRO A 149 -32.36 30.35 64.14
C PRO A 149 -32.92 29.27 63.20
N PRO A 150 -32.08 28.34 62.73
CA PRO A 150 -32.52 27.29 61.82
C PRO A 150 -33.61 26.46 62.50
N ALA A 151 -34.80 26.44 61.90
CA ALA A 151 -35.84 25.51 62.29
C ALA A 151 -35.34 24.09 62.00
N LEU A 152 -35.54 23.19 62.96
CA LEU A 152 -35.24 21.75 62.84
C LEU A 152 -35.84 21.19 61.54
N GLY A 153 -34.99 21.03 60.51
CA GLY A 153 -35.37 20.42 59.23
C GLY A 153 -35.23 21.28 57.96
N SER A 154 -34.89 22.57 58.05
CA SER A 154 -34.77 23.46 56.85
C SER A 154 -33.32 23.78 56.45
N LEU A 155 -32.35 23.00 56.92
CA LEU A 155 -30.93 23.16 56.60
C LEU A 155 -30.63 22.33 55.34
N ALA A 156 -30.82 22.93 54.16
CA ALA A 156 -30.39 22.34 52.88
C ALA A 156 -28.86 22.46 52.74
N LEU A 157 -28.11 21.68 53.51
CA LEU A 157 -26.69 21.46 53.28
C LEU A 157 -26.54 20.41 52.18
N ASN A 158 -26.01 20.81 51.02
CA ASN A 158 -25.60 19.88 49.96
C ASN A 158 -24.31 19.18 50.41
N LEU A 159 -24.45 18.14 51.24
CA LEU A 159 -23.31 17.32 51.66
C LEU A 159 -22.93 16.37 50.51
N PRO A 160 -21.67 16.36 50.05
CA PRO A 160 -21.25 15.44 49.00
C PRO A 160 -21.34 14.00 49.52
N GLN A 161 -22.12 13.16 48.83
CA GLN A 161 -22.16 11.72 49.10
C GLN A 161 -20.80 11.11 48.71
N LYS A 162 -20.21 10.40 49.67
CA LYS A 162 -18.88 9.77 49.57
C LYS A 162 -18.97 8.41 48.90
#